data_AF-F7NXK5-F1
#
_entry.id   AF-F7NXK5-F1
#
_cell.length_a   1.000
_cell.length_b   1.000
_cell.length_c   1.000
_cell.angle_alpha   90.00
_cell.angle_beta   90.00
_cell.angle_gamma   90.00
#
_symmetry.space_group_name_H-M   'P 1'
#
loop_
_entity.id
_entity.type
_entity.pdbx_description
1 polymer ?
#
loop_
_entity_poly.entity_id
_entity_poly.type
_entity_poly.pdbx_seq_one_letter_code
_entity_poly.pdbx_strand_id
1 'polypeptide(L)'
;MLYRTLAILALLAASAAAAHPQIELKGVSGPLAENIELYLDRLPAKNNLGSRRFQNKVIEDVKLAGRAVGYYRMTIEPSLVGKDKKQKLRLTIKPGEALRLKSVKVEILGEASTDPEFIQLVKQVGPKVNHRVHHGRYEEIKNQLNSLALRRGYFQAKFVKQELSVAPRLLQGFIHIQFDSGPRYHFGEVAFEGSQIRDERLRSLLPFQPGEPYLSSQLGELNQRLAESNWFRTIDVTVDEPENAEQQLAVTIKVEPQVRNTVETGVGYSTDLGPRVKLNWNRPWLNDRGHSFNSRMALSGPEQTVEAGYKWPKKNVSNDFYKLNFGIKNKDIEDTRSQEYNTALERHWLLADDWYRTVSLRWLYEDYEQGLDSGSANLIMPGVSFSRSWDSGGSMPSEASRYLIGTEISDPAWGSDSSFVRIRSRVGWIGSFSEDHRYLVRFDAGAIFREAITELPPSLRFFAGGDNSIRGYSYESISPVDADGNLLGARYLATAALEYQYRVSGNWWAAAFFDAGSAWNDKAEIYRGVGLGVRWASPVGPIRIDVAWGLDVPSDQALQLHFSLGPEL
;
A
#
# COMPACT_ATOMS: atom_id res chain seq x y z
N MET A 1 32.18 2.73 -25.17
CA MET A 1 33.16 2.10 -24.26
C MET A 1 32.47 1.83 -22.92
N LEU A 2 31.59 0.83 -22.96
CA LEU A 2 30.95 0.18 -21.81
C LEU A 2 31.81 -1.04 -21.44
N TYR A 3 31.59 -1.59 -20.25
CA TYR A 3 32.23 -2.79 -19.67
C TYR A 3 33.63 -2.59 -19.09
N ARG A 4 33.73 -2.14 -17.81
CA ARG A 4 34.82 -2.60 -16.91
C ARG A 4 34.72 -2.25 -15.42
N THR A 5 33.69 -1.57 -14.94
CA THR A 5 33.61 -1.12 -13.52
C THR A 5 32.46 -1.71 -12.70
N LEU A 6 31.94 -2.88 -13.09
CA LEU A 6 30.84 -3.58 -12.40
C LEU A 6 31.20 -4.98 -11.85
N ALA A 7 32.50 -5.32 -11.80
CA ALA A 7 32.97 -6.66 -11.43
C ALA A 7 33.67 -6.75 -10.06
N ILE A 8 33.72 -5.68 -9.26
CA ILE A 8 34.46 -5.69 -7.97
C ILE A 8 33.55 -5.60 -6.73
N LEU A 9 32.24 -5.30 -6.87
CA LEU A 9 31.30 -5.34 -5.74
C LEU A 9 30.47 -6.64 -5.61
N ALA A 10 30.66 -7.60 -6.51
CA ALA A 10 29.97 -8.91 -6.46
C ALA A 10 30.78 -10.02 -5.75
N LEU A 11 31.88 -9.68 -5.07
CA LEU A 11 32.78 -10.66 -4.43
C LEU A 11 32.85 -10.55 -2.90
N LEU A 12 31.91 -9.85 -2.26
CA LEU A 12 31.76 -9.83 -0.79
C LEU A 12 30.44 -10.42 -0.27
N ALA A 13 29.58 -10.95 -1.14
CA ALA A 13 28.49 -11.85 -0.75
C ALA A 13 28.92 -13.32 -0.88
N ALA A 14 30.12 -13.65 -0.40
CA ALA A 14 30.48 -15.03 -0.13
C ALA A 14 29.85 -15.40 1.22
N SER A 15 28.74 -16.13 1.15
CA SER A 15 28.18 -17.00 2.18
C SER A 15 28.82 -16.85 3.58
N ALA A 16 28.34 -15.89 4.36
CA ALA A 16 28.45 -16.01 5.80
C ALA A 16 27.41 -17.05 6.27
N ALA A 17 27.65 -18.31 5.89
CA ALA A 17 27.14 -19.42 6.67
C ALA A 17 27.71 -19.20 8.08
N ALA A 18 26.83 -19.00 9.06
CA ALA A 18 27.19 -18.83 10.44
C ALA A 18 27.77 -20.16 10.95
N ALA A 19 29.04 -20.41 10.65
CA ALA A 19 29.74 -21.56 11.18
C ALA A 19 29.83 -21.37 12.70
N HIS A 20 29.27 -22.31 13.46
CA HIS A 20 29.47 -22.39 14.89
C HIS A 20 30.98 -22.22 15.15
N PRO A 21 31.43 -21.19 15.91
CA PRO A 21 32.83 -20.74 15.87
C PRO A 21 33.87 -21.80 16.29
N GLN A 22 33.38 -22.90 16.86
CA GLN A 22 34.15 -23.99 17.44
C GLN A 22 33.91 -25.36 16.76
N ILE A 23 32.99 -25.49 15.79
CA ILE A 23 32.70 -26.76 15.11
C ILE A 23 32.95 -26.61 13.60
N GLU A 24 33.74 -27.51 13.03
CA GLU A 24 34.07 -27.52 11.59
C GLU A 24 33.47 -28.76 10.93
N LEU A 25 32.67 -28.58 9.88
CA LEU A 25 32.07 -29.68 9.11
C LEU A 25 32.95 -30.02 7.90
N LYS A 26 33.23 -31.31 7.69
CA LYS A 26 33.98 -31.79 6.52
C LYS A 26 33.26 -32.98 5.87
N GLY A 27 33.09 -32.96 4.55
CA GLY A 27 32.48 -34.06 3.79
C GLY A 27 30.96 -33.94 3.54
N VAL A 28 30.37 -32.78 3.88
CA VAL A 28 28.98 -32.40 3.60
C VAL A 28 28.94 -31.04 2.93
N SER A 29 27.96 -30.83 2.03
CA SER A 29 27.71 -29.56 1.35
C SER A 29 26.23 -29.39 1.00
N GLY A 30 25.82 -28.17 0.65
CA GLY A 30 24.46 -27.83 0.23
C GLY A 30 23.41 -28.07 1.33
N PRO A 31 22.18 -28.49 0.98
CA PRO A 31 21.06 -28.57 1.92
C PRO A 31 21.28 -29.48 3.14
N LEU A 32 22.18 -30.47 3.04
CA LEU A 32 22.54 -31.32 4.18
C LEU A 32 23.43 -30.58 5.19
N ALA A 33 24.38 -29.78 4.70
CA ALA A 33 25.25 -28.98 5.58
C ALA A 33 24.44 -27.88 6.28
N GLU A 34 23.60 -27.17 5.53
CA GLU A 34 22.68 -26.14 6.07
C GLU A 34 21.78 -26.72 7.17
N ASN A 35 21.17 -27.90 6.94
CA ASN A 35 20.32 -28.54 7.95
C ASN A 35 21.11 -29.01 9.17
N ILE A 36 22.37 -29.41 9.02
CA ILE A 36 23.24 -29.77 10.16
C ILE A 36 23.58 -28.52 10.98
N GLU A 37 23.91 -27.41 10.33
CA GLU A 37 24.23 -26.13 10.99
C GLU A 37 23.07 -25.64 11.87
N LEU A 38 21.83 -25.70 11.38
CA LEU A 38 20.63 -25.35 12.16
C LEU A 38 20.47 -26.15 13.46
N TYR A 39 20.92 -27.41 13.48
CA TYR A 39 20.91 -28.24 14.69
C TYR A 39 22.06 -27.89 15.62
N LEU A 40 23.22 -27.54 15.06
CA LEU A 40 24.39 -27.14 15.84
C LEU A 40 24.16 -25.80 16.53
N ASP A 41 23.49 -24.84 15.91
CA ASP A 41 23.19 -23.50 16.47
C ASP A 41 22.39 -23.53 17.77
N ARG A 42 21.69 -24.65 18.05
CA ARG A 42 20.95 -24.87 19.29
C ARG A 42 21.84 -25.26 20.47
N LEU A 43 23.12 -25.51 20.22
CA LEU A 43 24.07 -25.90 21.26
C LEU A 43 24.56 -24.66 22.03
N PRO A 44 24.73 -24.75 23.35
CA PRO A 44 25.19 -23.62 24.16
C PRO A 44 26.60 -23.14 23.75
N ALA A 45 26.85 -21.84 23.80
CA ALA A 45 28.11 -21.23 23.32
C ALA A 45 29.37 -21.61 24.14
N LYS A 46 29.22 -22.08 25.38
CA LYS A 46 30.33 -22.53 26.24
C LYS A 46 30.24 -24.04 26.47
N ASN A 47 31.07 -24.81 25.75
CA ASN A 47 31.16 -26.26 25.94
C ASN A 47 32.62 -26.74 25.99
N ASN A 48 32.86 -27.84 26.70
CA ASN A 48 34.14 -28.53 26.65
C ASN A 48 34.16 -29.47 25.42
N LEU A 49 34.77 -28.98 24.33
CA LEU A 49 34.86 -29.69 23.03
C LEU A 49 35.53 -31.06 23.13
N GLY A 50 36.38 -31.28 24.14
CA GLY A 50 37.05 -32.56 24.39
C GLY A 50 36.26 -33.56 25.22
N SER A 51 35.10 -33.17 25.75
CA SER A 51 34.24 -34.08 26.51
C SER A 51 33.58 -35.10 25.58
N ARG A 52 33.77 -36.39 25.86
CA ARG A 52 33.09 -37.49 25.14
C ARG A 52 31.57 -37.34 25.17
N ARG A 53 31.00 -36.86 26.29
CA ARG A 53 29.56 -36.60 26.41
C ARG A 53 29.08 -35.54 25.43
N PHE A 54 29.86 -34.46 25.30
CA PHE A 54 29.54 -33.38 24.36
C PHE A 54 29.67 -33.86 22.92
N GLN A 55 30.77 -34.54 22.58
CA GLN A 55 30.97 -35.08 21.23
C GLN A 55 29.88 -36.08 20.83
N ASN A 56 29.46 -36.97 21.74
CA ASN A 56 28.36 -37.90 21.48
C ASN A 56 27.04 -37.18 21.24
N LYS A 57 26.73 -36.14 22.03
CA LYS A 57 25.53 -35.32 21.82
C LYS A 57 25.55 -34.65 20.44
N VAL A 58 26.67 -34.01 20.08
CA VAL A 58 26.84 -33.39 18.76
C VAL A 58 26.66 -34.41 17.63
N ILE A 59 27.24 -35.61 17.78
CA ILE A 59 27.07 -36.69 16.80
C ILE A 59 25.60 -37.13 16.69
N GLU A 60 24.87 -37.21 17.80
CA GLU A 60 23.45 -37.53 17.80
C GLU A 60 22.63 -36.44 17.10
N ASP A 61 22.88 -35.17 17.40
CA ASP A 61 22.20 -34.03 16.77
C ASP A 61 22.46 -33.99 15.25
N VAL A 62 23.71 -34.22 14.82
CA VAL A 62 24.07 -34.32 13.40
C VAL A 62 23.42 -35.53 12.73
N LYS A 63 23.32 -36.67 13.41
CA LYS A 63 22.58 -37.84 12.89
C LYS A 63 21.09 -37.56 12.78
N LEU A 64 20.49 -36.84 13.73
CA LEU A 64 19.09 -36.42 13.68
C LEU A 64 18.84 -35.48 12.50
N ALA A 65 19.71 -34.48 12.32
CA ALA A 65 19.69 -33.59 11.16
C ALA A 65 19.80 -34.37 9.85
N GLY A 66 20.75 -35.31 9.76
CA GLY A 66 20.92 -36.17 8.59
C GLY A 66 19.69 -37.02 8.29
N ARG A 67 19.07 -37.63 9.31
CA ARG A 67 17.83 -38.43 9.17
C ARG A 67 16.66 -37.60 8.65
N ALA A 68 16.52 -36.35 9.10
CA ALA A 68 15.45 -35.46 8.68
C ALA A 68 15.42 -35.24 7.16
N VAL A 69 16.59 -35.29 6.52
CA VAL A 69 16.77 -35.14 5.06
C VAL A 69 17.13 -36.45 4.35
N GLY A 70 16.97 -37.61 5.02
CA GLY A 70 17.03 -38.94 4.38
C GLY A 70 18.32 -39.73 4.54
N TYR A 71 19.33 -39.24 5.28
CA TYR A 71 20.60 -39.93 5.50
C TYR A 71 20.60 -40.69 6.83
N TYR A 72 20.26 -41.99 6.77
CA TYR A 72 20.18 -42.86 7.95
C TYR A 72 21.44 -43.66 8.25
N ARG A 73 22.37 -43.72 7.29
CA ARG A 73 23.64 -44.48 7.38
C ARG A 73 24.86 -43.58 7.51
N MET A 74 24.68 -42.37 8.01
CA MET A 74 25.76 -41.40 8.16
C MET A 74 26.80 -41.89 9.17
N THR A 75 28.07 -41.86 8.78
CA THR A 75 29.21 -42.06 9.69
C THR A 75 29.88 -40.72 9.99
N ILE A 76 30.23 -40.50 11.26
CA ILE A 76 30.76 -39.23 11.76
C ILE A 76 31.96 -39.55 12.63
N GLU A 77 33.12 -38.99 12.27
CA GLU A 77 34.37 -39.13 12.99
C GLU A 77 34.76 -37.78 13.59
N PRO A 78 34.65 -37.61 14.93
CA PRO A 78 35.06 -36.38 15.60
C PRO A 78 36.58 -36.32 15.75
N SER A 79 37.17 -35.15 15.54
CA SER A 79 38.59 -34.89 15.79
C SER A 79 38.78 -33.48 16.34
N LEU A 80 39.69 -33.31 17.31
CA LEU A 80 40.06 -31.97 17.79
C LEU A 80 41.20 -31.43 16.95
N VAL A 81 41.04 -30.20 16.47
CA VAL A 81 42.02 -29.53 15.61
C VAL A 81 42.35 -28.18 16.21
N GLY A 82 43.65 -27.85 16.31
CA GLY A 82 44.15 -26.62 16.91
C GLY A 82 44.85 -26.84 18.26
N LYS A 83 45.54 -25.81 18.75
CA LYS A 83 46.28 -25.79 20.03
C LYS A 83 45.63 -24.80 21.01
N ASP A 84 45.69 -25.14 22.30
CA ASP A 84 45.26 -24.31 23.44
C ASP A 84 43.84 -23.72 23.32
N LYS A 85 43.67 -22.42 23.57
CA LYS A 85 42.36 -21.71 23.60
C LYS A 85 41.66 -21.58 22.22
N LYS A 86 42.24 -22.12 21.14
CA LYS A 86 41.68 -22.08 19.77
C LYS A 86 41.33 -23.48 19.22
N GLN A 87 41.09 -24.47 20.08
CA GLN A 87 40.62 -25.79 19.64
C GLN A 87 39.26 -25.71 18.96
N LYS A 88 39.11 -26.43 17.84
CA LYS A 88 37.85 -26.67 17.14
C LYS A 88 37.56 -28.16 17.08
N LEU A 89 36.29 -28.53 17.19
CA LEU A 89 35.79 -29.88 16.95
C LEU A 89 35.49 -30.05 15.47
N ARG A 90 36.34 -30.79 14.75
CA ARG A 90 36.12 -31.15 13.36
C ARG A 90 35.32 -32.45 13.27
N LEU A 91 34.17 -32.39 12.61
CA LEU A 91 33.34 -33.55 12.31
C LEU A 91 33.57 -33.96 10.86
N THR A 92 34.25 -35.08 10.64
CA THR A 92 34.37 -35.67 9.31
C THR A 92 33.16 -36.55 9.07
N ILE A 93 32.26 -36.10 8.21
CA ILE A 93 30.96 -36.71 7.95
C ILE A 93 30.98 -37.39 6.59
N LYS A 94 30.59 -38.67 6.56
CA LYS A 94 30.27 -39.39 5.33
C LYS A 94 28.77 -39.67 5.33
N PRO A 95 27.95 -38.94 4.53
CA PRO A 95 26.49 -39.06 4.56
C PRO A 95 25.96 -40.45 4.23
N GLY A 96 26.68 -41.19 3.38
CA GLY A 96 26.20 -42.43 2.78
C GLY A 96 25.11 -42.18 1.74
N GLU A 97 24.51 -43.25 1.23
CA GLU A 97 23.37 -43.14 0.33
C GLU A 97 22.10 -42.70 1.07
N ALA A 98 21.38 -41.76 0.48
CA ALA A 98 20.12 -41.29 1.02
C ALA A 98 18.99 -42.28 0.69
N LEU A 99 18.07 -42.46 1.64
CA LEU A 99 16.86 -43.24 1.42
C LEU A 99 16.01 -42.58 0.34
N ARG A 100 15.44 -43.39 -0.56
CA ARG A 100 14.49 -42.94 -1.59
C ARG A 100 13.10 -43.51 -1.33
N LEU A 101 12.08 -42.74 -1.67
CA LEU A 101 10.68 -43.15 -1.55
C LEU A 101 10.37 -44.23 -2.58
N LYS A 102 10.10 -45.45 -2.11
CA LYS A 102 9.72 -46.58 -2.97
C LYS A 102 8.23 -46.56 -3.31
N SER A 103 7.41 -46.15 -2.35
CA SER A 103 5.97 -46.00 -2.50
C SER A 103 5.51 -44.70 -1.84
N VAL A 104 4.62 -43.99 -2.52
CA VAL A 104 3.93 -42.82 -1.99
C VAL A 104 2.46 -42.96 -2.31
N LYS A 105 1.64 -43.02 -1.27
CA LYS A 105 0.19 -43.06 -1.37
C LYS A 105 -0.38 -41.89 -0.58
N VAL A 106 -0.91 -40.90 -1.28
CA VAL A 106 -1.62 -39.75 -0.69
C VAL A 106 -3.03 -39.81 -1.23
N GLU A 107 -3.99 -40.13 -0.35
CA GLU A 107 -5.40 -40.28 -0.68
C GLU A 107 -6.19 -39.18 0.01
N ILE A 108 -6.96 -38.44 -0.78
CA ILE A 108 -7.95 -37.49 -0.29
C ILE A 108 -9.31 -38.20 -0.31
N LEU A 109 -9.94 -38.28 0.86
CA LEU A 109 -11.26 -38.87 1.07
C LEU A 109 -12.27 -37.78 1.43
N GLY A 110 -13.56 -38.13 1.44
CA GLY A 110 -14.66 -37.19 1.65
C GLY A 110 -14.91 -36.33 0.40
N GLU A 111 -15.58 -35.19 0.59
CA GLU A 111 -15.98 -34.32 -0.51
C GLU A 111 -14.80 -33.64 -1.20
N ALA A 112 -13.68 -33.42 -0.49
CA ALA A 112 -12.49 -32.82 -1.10
C ALA A 112 -11.78 -33.73 -2.12
N SER A 113 -12.18 -35.00 -2.25
CA SER A 113 -11.61 -35.94 -3.23
C SER A 113 -11.78 -35.47 -4.68
N THR A 114 -12.80 -34.65 -4.95
CA THR A 114 -13.07 -34.02 -6.26
C THR A 114 -12.77 -32.52 -6.30
N ASP A 115 -12.28 -31.94 -5.20
CA ASP A 115 -11.96 -30.52 -5.11
C ASP A 115 -10.67 -30.20 -5.89
N PRO A 116 -10.73 -29.35 -6.94
CA PRO A 116 -9.58 -29.04 -7.78
C PRO A 116 -8.36 -28.52 -7.00
N GLU A 117 -8.58 -27.75 -5.93
CA GLU A 117 -7.50 -27.17 -5.13
C GLU A 117 -6.72 -28.25 -4.38
N PHE A 118 -7.40 -29.27 -3.85
CA PHE A 118 -6.75 -30.40 -3.17
C PHE A 118 -5.98 -31.26 -4.17
N ILE A 119 -6.57 -31.52 -5.34
CA ILE A 119 -5.91 -32.27 -6.42
C ILE A 119 -4.63 -31.54 -6.87
N GLN A 120 -4.72 -30.23 -7.05
CA GLN A 120 -3.60 -29.40 -7.45
C GLN A 120 -2.50 -29.33 -6.37
N LEU A 121 -2.89 -29.19 -5.10
CA LEU A 121 -1.96 -29.19 -3.97
C LEU A 121 -1.14 -30.48 -3.91
N VAL A 122 -1.80 -31.64 -3.98
CA VAL A 122 -1.14 -32.95 -3.97
C VAL A 122 -0.23 -33.11 -5.19
N LYS A 123 -0.63 -32.61 -6.36
CA LYS A 123 0.20 -32.66 -7.58
C LYS A 123 1.46 -31.80 -7.48
N GLN A 124 1.35 -30.61 -6.88
CA GLN A 124 2.44 -29.63 -6.79
C GLN A 124 3.42 -29.95 -5.65
N VAL A 125 2.91 -30.20 -4.45
CA VAL A 125 3.71 -30.32 -3.21
C VAL A 125 3.78 -31.75 -2.69
N GLY A 126 2.93 -32.65 -3.18
CA GLY A 126 2.91 -34.03 -2.73
C GLY A 126 4.25 -34.75 -2.94
N PRO A 127 4.63 -35.65 -2.02
CA PRO A 127 5.82 -36.48 -2.17
C PRO A 127 5.76 -37.32 -3.45
N LYS A 128 6.91 -37.57 -4.08
CA LYS A 128 7.02 -38.33 -5.33
C LYS A 128 7.88 -39.57 -5.15
N VAL A 129 7.52 -40.64 -5.85
CA VAL A 129 8.33 -41.86 -5.90
C VAL A 129 9.73 -41.53 -6.45
N ASN A 130 10.74 -42.26 -5.96
CA ASN A 130 12.17 -42.08 -6.23
C ASN A 130 12.81 -40.79 -5.70
N HIS A 131 12.04 -39.84 -5.15
CA HIS A 131 12.62 -38.70 -4.44
C HIS A 131 13.23 -39.15 -3.10
N ARG A 132 14.19 -38.35 -2.61
CA ARG A 132 14.81 -38.56 -1.30
C ARG A 132 13.75 -38.45 -0.19
N VAL A 133 13.83 -39.32 0.80
CA VAL A 133 13.03 -39.21 2.03
C VAL A 133 13.36 -37.88 2.72
N HIS A 134 12.33 -37.10 3.02
CA HIS A 134 12.49 -35.81 3.67
C HIS A 134 11.32 -35.57 4.63
N HIS A 135 11.60 -35.52 5.93
CA HIS A 135 10.58 -35.37 6.99
C HIS A 135 9.88 -34.01 6.89
N GLY A 136 10.63 -32.94 6.61
CA GLY A 136 10.05 -31.62 6.38
C GLY A 136 8.99 -31.58 5.28
N ARG A 137 9.21 -32.21 4.12
CA ARG A 137 8.21 -32.28 3.03
C ARG A 137 6.99 -33.10 3.40
N TYR A 138 7.16 -34.13 4.21
CA TYR A 138 6.06 -34.94 4.73
C TYR A 138 5.16 -34.14 5.69
N GLU A 139 5.76 -33.35 6.59
CA GLU A 139 4.99 -32.45 7.46
C GLU A 139 4.41 -31.25 6.70
N GLU A 140 5.12 -30.74 5.69
CA GLU A 140 4.65 -29.64 4.85
C GLU A 140 3.34 -29.98 4.13
N ILE A 141 3.26 -31.13 3.45
CA ILE A 141 2.03 -31.53 2.77
C ILE A 141 0.88 -31.71 3.76
N LYS A 142 1.13 -32.25 4.96
CA LYS A 142 0.09 -32.39 5.99
C LYS A 142 -0.43 -31.04 6.46
N ASN A 143 0.47 -30.11 6.74
CA ASN A 143 0.12 -28.75 7.17
C ASN A 143 -0.65 -28.00 6.09
N GLN A 144 -0.24 -28.14 4.83
CA GLN A 144 -0.92 -27.51 3.70
C GLN A 144 -2.32 -28.11 3.46
N LEU A 145 -2.48 -29.43 3.58
CA LEU A 145 -3.80 -30.09 3.50
C LEU A 145 -4.74 -29.58 4.60
N ASN A 146 -4.27 -29.53 5.85
CA ASN A 146 -5.06 -29.03 6.96
C ASN A 146 -5.41 -27.54 6.81
N SER A 147 -4.44 -26.72 6.37
CA SER A 147 -4.65 -25.29 6.12
C SER A 147 -5.65 -25.03 4.99
N LEU A 148 -5.58 -25.84 3.93
CA LEU A 148 -6.52 -25.76 2.81
C LEU A 148 -7.93 -26.19 3.21
N ALA A 149 -8.04 -27.23 4.04
CA ALA A 149 -9.31 -27.68 4.62
C ALA A 149 -9.98 -26.57 5.43
N LEU A 150 -9.27 -25.96 6.38
CA LEU A 150 -9.79 -24.85 7.17
C LEU A 150 -10.19 -23.65 6.31
N ARG A 151 -9.38 -23.29 5.31
CA ARG A 151 -9.65 -22.16 4.41
C ARG A 151 -10.94 -22.36 3.60
N ARG A 152 -11.22 -23.59 3.17
CA ARG A 152 -12.32 -23.94 2.26
C ARG A 152 -13.55 -24.52 2.95
N GLY A 153 -13.54 -24.55 4.29
CA GLY A 153 -14.69 -24.95 5.10
C GLY A 153 -14.86 -26.45 5.31
N TYR A 154 -13.78 -27.22 5.28
CA TYR A 154 -13.77 -28.65 5.64
C TYR A 154 -13.41 -28.80 7.12
N PHE A 155 -14.29 -28.35 8.02
CA PHE A 155 -14.00 -28.24 9.47
C PHE A 155 -13.88 -29.58 10.18
N GLN A 156 -14.41 -30.65 9.59
CA GLN A 156 -14.33 -32.02 10.12
C GLN A 156 -13.10 -32.80 9.62
N ALA A 157 -12.21 -32.13 8.88
CA ALA A 157 -11.09 -32.80 8.23
C ALA A 157 -10.12 -33.44 9.23
N LYS A 158 -9.67 -34.65 8.93
CA LYS A 158 -8.78 -35.44 9.80
C LYS A 158 -7.89 -36.39 8.99
N PHE A 159 -6.75 -36.72 9.56
CA PHE A 159 -5.88 -37.77 9.03
C PHE A 159 -6.36 -39.14 9.55
N VAL A 160 -6.97 -39.93 8.69
CA VAL A 160 -7.29 -41.35 8.96
C VAL A 160 -6.00 -42.16 9.04
N LYS A 161 -5.01 -41.82 8.21
CA LYS A 161 -3.69 -42.43 8.22
C LYS A 161 -2.60 -41.39 7.94
N GLN A 162 -1.53 -41.44 8.71
CA GLN A 162 -0.36 -40.56 8.56
C GLN A 162 0.91 -41.31 8.94
N GLU A 163 1.46 -42.08 8.00
CA GLU A 163 2.64 -42.90 8.23
C GLU A 163 3.77 -42.56 7.25
N LEU A 164 4.97 -42.31 7.82
CA LEU A 164 6.25 -42.31 7.11
C LEU A 164 7.11 -43.43 7.68
N SER A 165 7.14 -44.56 6.97
CA SER A 165 7.93 -45.74 7.35
C SER A 165 9.25 -45.76 6.59
N VAL A 166 10.36 -46.01 7.29
CA VAL A 166 11.70 -46.06 6.70
C VAL A 166 12.34 -47.43 6.92
N ALA A 167 12.98 -47.96 5.88
CA ALA A 167 13.75 -49.20 5.92
C ALA A 167 15.23 -48.91 5.61
N PRO A 168 16.05 -48.50 6.61
CA PRO A 168 17.44 -48.10 6.39
C PRO A 168 18.30 -49.19 5.74
N ARG A 169 18.00 -50.47 5.99
CA ARG A 169 18.70 -51.62 5.38
C ARG A 169 18.45 -51.75 3.87
N LEU A 170 17.29 -51.31 3.39
CA LEU A 170 16.90 -51.35 1.99
C LEU A 170 17.10 -50.00 1.27
N LEU A 171 17.49 -48.94 2.00
CA LEU A 171 17.56 -47.55 1.51
C LEU A 171 16.21 -47.06 0.94
N GLN A 172 15.11 -47.54 1.52
CA GLN A 172 13.75 -47.27 1.04
C GLN A 172 12.90 -46.58 2.11
N GLY A 173 12.02 -45.69 1.67
CA GLY A 173 10.95 -45.10 2.48
C GLY A 173 9.57 -45.31 1.85
N PHE A 174 8.54 -45.29 2.69
CA PHE A 174 7.15 -45.51 2.32
C PHE A 174 6.30 -44.43 2.99
N ILE A 175 5.50 -43.71 2.20
CA ILE A 175 4.54 -42.72 2.71
C ILE A 175 3.13 -43.22 2.44
N HIS A 176 2.30 -43.25 3.48
CA HIS A 176 0.86 -43.46 3.37
C HIS A 176 0.12 -42.39 4.16
N ILE A 177 -0.50 -41.46 3.44
CA ILE A 177 -1.37 -40.40 3.95
C ILE A 177 -2.78 -40.68 3.46
N GLN A 178 -3.73 -40.77 4.38
CA GLN A 178 -5.17 -40.75 4.08
C GLN A 178 -5.78 -39.58 4.83
N PHE A 179 -6.18 -38.58 4.07
CA PHE A 179 -6.77 -37.35 4.60
C PHE A 179 -8.27 -37.35 4.25
N ASP A 180 -9.10 -37.50 5.26
CA ASP A 180 -10.56 -37.44 5.13
C ASP A 180 -11.01 -36.01 5.42
N SER A 181 -11.52 -35.34 4.41
CA SER A 181 -11.99 -33.96 4.52
C SER A 181 -13.33 -33.81 5.23
N GLY A 182 -14.12 -34.88 5.32
CA GLY A 182 -15.53 -34.76 5.66
C GLY A 182 -16.32 -33.94 4.61
N PRO A 183 -17.43 -33.31 5.01
CA PRO A 183 -18.22 -32.48 4.13
C PRO A 183 -17.71 -31.04 4.03
N ARG A 184 -18.05 -30.37 2.92
CA ARG A 184 -17.80 -28.94 2.73
C ARG A 184 -18.93 -28.12 3.31
N TYR A 185 -18.58 -27.18 4.20
CA TYR A 185 -19.55 -26.25 4.77
C TYR A 185 -19.83 -25.07 3.83
N HIS A 186 -21.03 -24.52 3.94
CA HIS A 186 -21.53 -23.41 3.14
C HIS A 186 -21.91 -22.24 4.06
N PHE A 187 -21.89 -21.01 3.53
CA PHE A 187 -22.41 -19.87 4.27
C PHE A 187 -23.92 -20.04 4.49
N GLY A 188 -24.37 -19.78 5.71
CA GLY A 188 -25.78 -19.84 6.10
C GLY A 188 -26.42 -18.45 6.13
N GLU A 189 -27.41 -18.29 7.01
CA GLU A 189 -28.05 -17.00 7.24
C GLU A 189 -27.07 -15.97 7.81
N VAL A 190 -27.28 -14.71 7.43
CA VAL A 190 -26.46 -13.58 7.88
C VAL A 190 -27.32 -12.62 8.69
N ALA A 191 -26.93 -12.40 9.93
CA ALA A 191 -27.56 -11.48 10.88
C ALA A 191 -26.66 -10.28 11.18
N PHE A 192 -27.25 -9.08 11.19
CA PHE A 192 -26.56 -7.84 11.56
C PHE A 192 -27.13 -7.29 12.86
N GLU A 193 -26.26 -6.95 13.81
CA GLU A 193 -26.64 -6.42 15.13
C GLU A 193 -25.96 -5.06 15.39
N GLY A 194 -26.69 -4.12 15.99
CA GLY A 194 -26.15 -2.81 16.40
C GLY A 194 -26.05 -1.75 15.28
N SER A 195 -26.37 -2.11 14.03
CA SER A 195 -26.27 -1.20 12.88
C SER A 195 -27.35 -0.12 12.86
N GLN A 196 -26.94 1.11 12.58
CA GLN A 196 -27.81 2.24 12.23
C GLN A 196 -28.21 2.29 10.75
N ILE A 197 -27.65 1.40 9.93
CA ILE A 197 -27.82 1.36 8.48
C ILE A 197 -28.78 0.24 8.11
N ARG A 198 -29.64 0.48 7.11
CA ARG A 198 -30.61 -0.51 6.62
C ARG A 198 -29.93 -1.80 6.19
N ASP A 199 -30.53 -2.91 6.59
CA ASP A 199 -30.08 -4.27 6.29
C ASP A 199 -29.81 -4.52 4.79
N GLU A 200 -30.67 -4.05 3.88
CA GLU A 200 -30.46 -4.15 2.42
C GLU A 200 -29.09 -3.58 1.98
N ARG A 201 -28.65 -2.49 2.61
CA ARG A 201 -27.38 -1.83 2.30
C ARG A 201 -26.21 -2.65 2.84
N LEU A 202 -26.35 -3.22 4.03
CA LEU A 202 -25.34 -4.10 4.63
C LEU A 202 -25.16 -5.38 3.82
N ARG A 203 -26.26 -5.98 3.37
CA ARG A 203 -26.23 -7.16 2.50
C ARG A 203 -25.52 -6.90 1.18
N SER A 204 -25.55 -5.67 0.66
CA SER A 204 -24.79 -5.30 -0.54
C SER A 204 -23.27 -5.34 -0.36
N LEU A 205 -22.77 -5.35 0.88
CA LEU A 205 -21.35 -5.47 1.21
C LEU A 205 -20.87 -6.93 1.26
N LEU A 206 -21.79 -7.90 1.34
CA LEU A 206 -21.42 -9.32 1.41
C LEU A 206 -20.69 -9.76 0.13
N PRO A 207 -19.48 -10.33 0.24
CA PRO A 207 -18.75 -10.89 -0.89
C PRO A 207 -19.18 -12.32 -1.24
N PHE A 208 -20.21 -12.83 -0.59
CA PHE A 208 -20.77 -14.17 -0.75
C PHE A 208 -22.30 -14.12 -0.66
N GLN A 209 -22.95 -15.18 -1.13
CA GLN A 209 -24.37 -15.43 -0.94
C GLN A 209 -24.61 -16.60 0.02
N PRO A 210 -25.69 -16.58 0.82
CA PRO A 210 -26.12 -17.76 1.57
C PRO A 210 -26.27 -18.98 0.66
N GLY A 211 -25.74 -20.12 1.10
CA GLY A 211 -25.66 -21.37 0.34
C GLY A 211 -24.39 -21.54 -0.48
N GLU A 212 -23.56 -20.50 -0.66
CA GLU A 212 -22.26 -20.65 -1.33
C GLU A 212 -21.24 -21.38 -0.45
N PRO A 213 -20.31 -22.16 -1.04
CA PRO A 213 -19.30 -22.86 -0.25
C PRO A 213 -18.41 -21.90 0.53
N TYR A 214 -18.15 -22.22 1.80
CA TYR A 214 -17.38 -21.37 2.69
C TYR A 214 -15.96 -21.12 2.14
N LEU A 215 -15.51 -19.87 2.26
CA LEU A 215 -14.13 -19.47 2.00
C LEU A 215 -13.69 -18.39 2.97
N SER A 216 -12.63 -18.64 3.75
CA SER A 216 -12.20 -17.71 4.81
C SER A 216 -11.76 -16.34 4.27
N SER A 217 -11.29 -16.26 3.02
CA SER A 217 -10.90 -14.98 2.41
C SER A 217 -12.09 -14.04 2.21
N GLN A 218 -13.29 -14.59 2.02
CA GLN A 218 -14.52 -13.79 1.87
C GLN A 218 -14.94 -13.13 3.19
N LEU A 219 -14.62 -13.73 4.35
CA LEU A 219 -14.83 -13.06 5.65
C LEU A 219 -13.87 -11.87 5.84
N GLY A 220 -12.62 -12.03 5.42
CA GLY A 220 -11.65 -10.94 5.42
C GLY A 220 -12.08 -9.79 4.52
N GLU A 221 -12.56 -10.10 3.32
CA GLU A 221 -13.11 -9.13 2.37
C GLU A 221 -14.36 -8.43 2.92
N LEU A 222 -15.26 -9.17 3.58
CA LEU A 222 -16.42 -8.59 4.25
C LEU A 222 -16.01 -7.58 5.33
N ASN A 223 -15.06 -7.95 6.18
CA ASN A 223 -14.54 -7.06 7.22
C ASN A 223 -13.92 -5.78 6.62
N GLN A 224 -13.15 -5.93 5.54
CA GLN A 224 -12.58 -4.80 4.80
C GLN A 224 -13.66 -3.88 4.22
N ARG A 225 -14.65 -4.43 3.50
CA ARG A 225 -15.75 -3.65 2.91
C ARG A 225 -16.59 -2.91 3.97
N LEU A 226 -16.81 -3.53 5.13
CA LEU A 226 -17.47 -2.90 6.27
C LEU A 226 -16.64 -1.75 6.85
N ALA A 227 -15.32 -1.92 6.98
CA ALA A 227 -14.42 -0.87 7.45
C ALA A 227 -14.35 0.31 6.46
N GLU A 228 -14.19 0.04 5.17
CA GLU A 228 -14.11 1.05 4.10
C GLU A 228 -15.40 1.85 3.93
N SER A 229 -16.56 1.29 4.33
CA SER A 229 -17.82 2.03 4.38
C SER A 229 -17.76 3.25 5.31
N ASN A 230 -16.86 3.23 6.30
CA ASN A 230 -16.73 4.19 7.39
C ASN A 230 -18.01 4.37 8.24
N TRP A 231 -18.98 3.47 8.13
CA TRP A 231 -20.23 3.54 8.91
C TRP A 231 -20.08 3.08 10.35
N PHE A 232 -19.05 2.27 10.63
CA PHE A 232 -18.86 1.60 11.92
C PHE A 232 -17.49 1.91 12.50
N ARG A 233 -17.41 2.01 13.82
CA ARG A 233 -16.13 2.13 14.55
C ARG A 233 -15.58 0.77 15.02
N THR A 234 -16.47 -0.20 15.18
CA THR A 234 -16.16 -1.54 15.63
C THR A 234 -16.95 -2.52 14.79
N ILE A 235 -16.27 -3.57 14.31
CA ILE A 235 -16.82 -4.62 13.46
C ILE A 235 -16.31 -5.93 14.06
N ASP A 236 -17.24 -6.81 14.41
CA ASP A 236 -16.96 -8.16 14.89
C ASP A 236 -17.77 -9.15 14.05
N VAL A 237 -17.07 -10.05 13.36
CA VAL A 237 -17.66 -11.04 12.46
C VAL A 237 -17.42 -12.40 13.06
N THR A 238 -18.48 -13.03 13.55
CA THR A 238 -18.44 -14.37 14.12
C THR A 238 -19.15 -15.35 13.20
N VAL A 239 -18.55 -16.55 13.09
CA VAL A 239 -19.17 -17.69 12.42
C VAL A 239 -19.52 -18.67 13.51
N ASP A 240 -20.81 -18.92 13.67
CA ASP A 240 -21.29 -19.81 14.72
C ASP A 240 -21.09 -21.27 14.27
N GLU A 241 -20.55 -22.10 15.17
CA GLU A 241 -20.50 -23.53 14.92
C GLU A 241 -21.95 -24.04 14.81
N PRO A 242 -22.29 -24.80 13.75
CA PRO A 242 -23.67 -25.20 13.56
C PRO A 242 -24.06 -26.17 14.67
N GLU A 243 -25.09 -25.83 15.43
CA GLU A 243 -25.72 -26.72 16.40
C GLU A 243 -26.39 -27.93 15.70
N ASN A 244 -26.61 -27.84 14.39
CA ASN A 244 -27.38 -28.80 13.60
C ASN A 244 -26.46 -29.60 12.65
N ALA A 245 -26.92 -30.78 12.23
CA ALA A 245 -26.29 -31.59 11.17
C ALA A 245 -26.28 -30.90 9.78
N GLU A 246 -26.83 -29.69 9.68
CA GLU A 246 -26.87 -28.89 8.48
C GLU A 246 -25.50 -28.23 8.27
N GLN A 247 -24.88 -28.48 7.12
CA GLN A 247 -23.54 -28.00 6.74
C GLN A 247 -23.57 -26.51 6.37
N GLN A 248 -24.34 -25.70 7.10
CA GLN A 248 -24.56 -24.27 6.90
C GLN A 248 -24.07 -23.49 8.11
N LEU A 249 -23.27 -22.46 7.86
CA LEU A 249 -22.64 -21.65 8.88
C LEU A 249 -23.31 -20.30 9.01
N ALA A 250 -24.08 -20.11 10.08
CA ALA A 250 -24.65 -18.81 10.38
C ALA A 250 -23.52 -17.78 10.63
N VAL A 251 -23.67 -16.59 10.06
CA VAL A 251 -22.71 -15.49 10.21
C VAL A 251 -23.38 -14.35 10.96
N THR A 252 -22.84 -14.04 12.13
CA THR A 252 -23.33 -12.95 12.97
C THR A 252 -22.35 -11.78 12.89
N ILE A 253 -22.85 -10.60 12.50
CA ILE A 253 -22.04 -9.39 12.29
C ILE A 253 -22.48 -8.35 13.30
N LYS A 254 -21.69 -8.17 14.36
CA LYS A 254 -21.92 -7.17 15.40
C LYS A 254 -21.14 -5.91 15.07
N VAL A 255 -21.85 -4.79 14.98
CA VAL A 255 -21.25 -3.50 14.62
C VAL A 255 -21.65 -2.40 15.58
N GLU A 256 -20.76 -1.45 15.78
CA GLU A 256 -21.05 -0.23 16.53
C GLU A 256 -21.01 0.99 15.59
N PRO A 257 -22.05 1.84 15.58
CA PRO A 257 -22.09 3.04 14.74
C PRO A 257 -20.87 3.93 14.94
N GLN A 258 -20.33 4.46 13.84
CA GLN A 258 -19.27 5.46 13.89
C GLN A 258 -19.79 6.76 14.54
N VAL A 259 -18.89 7.56 15.13
CA VAL A 259 -19.24 8.88 15.64
C VAL A 259 -19.87 9.74 14.55
N ARG A 260 -20.94 10.48 14.89
CA ARG A 260 -21.72 11.26 13.92
C ARG A 260 -20.99 12.49 13.36
N ASN A 261 -20.02 13.00 14.11
CA ASN A 261 -19.28 14.21 13.78
C ASN A 261 -17.82 14.01 14.17
N THR A 262 -16.93 14.17 13.21
CA THR A 262 -15.49 14.24 13.41
C THR A 262 -15.03 15.60 12.92
N VAL A 263 -14.25 16.31 13.71
CA VAL A 263 -13.70 17.62 13.34
C VAL A 263 -12.18 17.52 13.39
N GLU A 264 -11.54 17.78 12.26
CA GLU A 264 -10.08 17.85 12.13
C GLU A 264 -9.68 19.30 11.92
N THR A 265 -8.61 19.72 12.58
CA THR A 265 -8.04 21.07 12.44
C THR A 265 -6.61 20.98 11.96
N GLY A 266 -6.21 21.85 11.03
CA GLY A 266 -4.84 21.99 10.56
C GLY A 266 -4.38 23.43 10.63
N VAL A 267 -3.11 23.65 10.92
CA VAL A 267 -2.48 24.97 10.90
C VAL A 267 -1.24 24.93 10.01
N GLY A 268 -0.99 26.01 9.30
CA GLY A 268 0.17 26.17 8.41
C GLY A 268 0.63 27.62 8.38
N TYR A 269 1.83 27.84 7.86
CA TYR A 269 2.39 29.17 7.70
C TYR A 269 3.34 29.18 6.51
N SER A 270 3.37 30.25 5.73
CA SER A 270 4.45 30.52 4.80
C SER A 270 4.68 32.02 4.69
N THR A 271 5.83 32.39 4.17
CA THR A 271 6.21 33.80 3.99
C THR A 271 5.30 34.56 3.03
N ASP A 272 4.73 33.87 2.04
CA ASP A 272 3.87 34.43 0.99
C ASP A 272 2.38 34.46 1.36
N LEU A 273 1.84 33.37 1.93
CA LEU A 273 0.41 33.25 2.26
C LEU A 273 0.10 33.56 3.74
N GLY A 274 1.12 33.74 4.57
CA GLY A 274 0.97 33.99 6.00
C GLY A 274 0.38 32.79 6.76
N PRO A 275 -0.30 33.02 7.90
CA PRO A 275 -0.92 31.96 8.68
C PRO A 275 -2.14 31.37 7.97
N ARG A 276 -2.29 30.04 8.06
CA ARG A 276 -3.33 29.26 7.39
C ARG A 276 -4.01 28.34 8.39
N VAL A 277 -5.33 28.32 8.40
CA VAL A 277 -6.16 27.45 9.26
C VAL A 277 -7.07 26.60 8.39
N LYS A 278 -7.14 25.31 8.69
CA LYS A 278 -8.02 24.35 8.01
C LYS A 278 -8.93 23.70 9.04
N LEU A 279 -10.21 23.56 8.71
CA LEU A 279 -11.20 22.83 9.48
C LEU A 279 -11.91 21.84 8.55
N ASN A 280 -11.81 20.54 8.84
CA ASN A 280 -12.60 19.51 8.15
C ASN A 280 -13.66 18.98 9.13
N TRP A 281 -14.93 19.16 8.81
CA TRP A 281 -16.04 18.54 9.53
C TRP A 281 -16.61 17.38 8.71
N ASN A 282 -16.43 16.17 9.23
CA ASN A 282 -16.86 14.93 8.60
C ASN A 282 -18.05 14.34 9.36
N ARG A 283 -19.10 13.99 8.64
CA ARG A 283 -20.24 13.20 9.10
C ARG A 283 -20.28 11.91 8.29
N PRO A 284 -19.66 10.82 8.79
CA PRO A 284 -19.48 9.58 8.02
C PRO A 284 -20.79 8.89 7.67
N TRP A 285 -21.86 9.21 8.40
CA TRP A 285 -23.23 8.84 8.06
C TRP A 285 -24.22 9.94 8.50
N LEU A 286 -25.26 10.16 7.70
CA LEU A 286 -26.33 11.13 7.94
C LEU A 286 -27.69 10.48 8.18
N ASN A 287 -27.91 9.32 7.57
CA ASN A 287 -29.18 8.59 7.60
C ASN A 287 -28.92 7.08 7.46
N ASP A 288 -30.00 6.32 7.60
CA ASP A 288 -30.02 4.86 7.51
C ASP A 288 -29.70 4.30 6.11
N ARG A 289 -29.57 5.15 5.08
CA ARG A 289 -29.17 4.75 3.72
C ARG A 289 -27.66 4.80 3.51
N GLY A 290 -26.91 5.31 4.49
CA GLY A 290 -25.44 5.40 4.44
C GLY A 290 -24.90 6.62 3.71
N HIS A 291 -25.73 7.67 3.54
CA HIS A 291 -25.26 8.94 2.98
C HIS A 291 -24.30 9.62 3.94
N SER A 292 -23.31 10.35 3.43
CA SER A 292 -22.34 11.07 4.26
C SER A 292 -22.19 12.51 3.81
N PHE A 293 -21.65 13.33 4.70
CA PHE A 293 -21.39 14.74 4.45
C PHE A 293 -20.02 15.12 4.95
N ASN A 294 -19.32 15.94 4.19
CA ASN A 294 -18.07 16.55 4.60
C ASN A 294 -18.14 18.06 4.32
N SER A 295 -17.55 18.87 5.19
CA SER A 295 -17.30 20.27 4.92
C SER A 295 -15.86 20.59 5.23
N ARG A 296 -15.21 21.33 4.34
CA ARG A 296 -13.82 21.77 4.49
C ARG A 296 -13.80 23.29 4.41
N MET A 297 -13.20 23.91 5.41
CA MET A 297 -12.91 25.34 5.43
C MET A 297 -11.40 25.51 5.45
N ALA A 298 -10.87 26.33 4.57
CA ALA A 298 -9.45 26.71 4.54
C ALA A 298 -9.36 28.23 4.50
N LEU A 299 -8.72 28.82 5.50
CA LEU A 299 -8.60 30.26 5.67
C LEU A 299 -7.14 30.67 5.70
N SER A 300 -6.81 31.68 4.90
CA SER A 300 -5.55 32.41 4.89
C SER A 300 -5.86 33.89 4.65
N GLY A 301 -4.87 34.79 4.78
CA GLY A 301 -5.04 36.19 4.40
C GLY A 301 -5.51 36.36 2.94
N PRO A 302 -4.78 35.79 1.96
CA PRO A 302 -5.10 35.94 0.54
C PRO A 302 -6.23 35.03 0.02
N GLU A 303 -6.43 33.86 0.62
CA GLU A 303 -7.43 32.89 0.13
C GLU A 303 -8.34 32.38 1.25
N GLN A 304 -9.66 32.37 1.01
CA GLN A 304 -10.66 31.77 1.88
C GLN A 304 -11.56 30.83 1.08
N THR A 305 -11.56 29.55 1.44
CA THR A 305 -12.33 28.51 0.76
C THR A 305 -13.28 27.82 1.73
N VAL A 306 -14.52 27.60 1.30
CA VAL A 306 -15.50 26.75 1.97
C VAL A 306 -16.02 25.73 0.95
N GLU A 307 -15.81 24.45 1.23
CA GLU A 307 -16.32 23.33 0.45
C GLU A 307 -17.31 22.52 1.29
N ALA A 308 -18.36 22.02 0.65
CA ALA A 308 -19.29 21.07 1.20
C ALA A 308 -19.52 19.94 0.20
N GLY A 309 -19.52 18.70 0.67
CA GLY A 309 -19.70 17.50 -0.14
C GLY A 309 -20.76 16.61 0.48
N TYR A 310 -21.73 16.18 -0.32
CA TYR A 310 -22.72 15.19 0.06
C TYR A 310 -22.55 13.93 -0.79
N LYS A 311 -22.24 12.80 -0.16
CA LYS A 311 -22.05 11.51 -0.83
C LYS A 311 -23.29 10.66 -0.67
N TRP A 312 -23.79 10.15 -1.79
CA TRP A 312 -24.89 9.19 -1.81
C TRP A 312 -24.41 7.86 -2.43
N PRO A 313 -24.24 6.79 -1.63
CA PRO A 313 -23.91 5.47 -2.18
C PRO A 313 -25.09 4.86 -2.94
N LYS A 314 -24.83 4.13 -4.03
CA LYS A 314 -25.85 3.43 -4.83
C LYS A 314 -25.95 1.97 -4.38
N LYS A 315 -26.56 1.08 -5.18
CA LYS A 315 -26.91 -0.27 -4.73
C LYS A 315 -25.67 -1.06 -4.30
N ASN A 316 -24.56 -0.93 -5.03
CA ASN A 316 -23.28 -1.50 -4.64
C ASN A 316 -22.47 -0.44 -3.89
N VAL A 317 -22.68 -0.39 -2.57
CA VAL A 317 -22.16 0.67 -1.69
C VAL A 317 -20.65 0.88 -1.84
N SER A 318 -19.89 -0.20 -2.03
CA SER A 318 -18.44 -0.16 -2.16
C SER A 318 -17.97 0.41 -3.50
N ASN A 319 -18.73 0.20 -4.57
CA ASN A 319 -18.23 0.41 -5.92
C ASN A 319 -18.81 1.64 -6.60
N ASP A 320 -19.99 2.12 -6.20
CA ASP A 320 -20.66 3.15 -6.96
C ASP A 320 -21.42 4.15 -6.08
N PHE A 321 -21.11 5.43 -6.22
CA PHE A 321 -21.80 6.51 -5.52
C PHE A 321 -21.91 7.74 -6.42
N TYR A 322 -22.69 8.71 -5.99
CA TYR A 322 -22.57 10.06 -6.52
C TYR A 322 -22.16 11.01 -5.40
N LYS A 323 -21.68 12.17 -5.80
CA LYS A 323 -21.28 13.23 -4.91
C LYS A 323 -21.81 14.56 -5.45
N LEU A 324 -22.42 15.35 -4.58
CA LEU A 324 -22.74 16.74 -4.85
C LEU A 324 -21.75 17.59 -4.06
N ASN A 325 -20.90 18.34 -4.77
CA ASN A 325 -19.95 19.28 -4.17
C ASN A 325 -20.46 20.70 -4.38
N PHE A 326 -20.26 21.55 -3.38
CA PHE A 326 -20.45 22.98 -3.41
C PHE A 326 -19.18 23.63 -2.89
N GLY A 327 -18.71 24.69 -3.54
CA GLY A 327 -17.51 25.41 -3.18
C GLY A 327 -17.70 26.91 -3.32
N ILE A 328 -17.19 27.66 -2.35
CA ILE A 328 -17.00 29.11 -2.45
C ILE A 328 -15.53 29.39 -2.20
N LYS A 329 -14.91 30.19 -3.06
CA LYS A 329 -13.53 30.65 -2.88
C LYS A 329 -13.48 32.16 -3.06
N ASN A 330 -12.90 32.86 -2.10
CA ASN A 330 -12.50 34.26 -2.24
C ASN A 330 -10.97 34.30 -2.33
N LYS A 331 -10.44 35.06 -3.28
CA LYS A 331 -9.02 35.16 -3.57
C LYS A 331 -8.63 36.63 -3.79
N ASP A 332 -7.59 37.09 -3.11
CA ASP A 332 -6.99 38.41 -3.26
C ASP A 332 -5.48 38.25 -3.06
N ILE A 333 -4.74 38.06 -4.15
CA ILE A 333 -3.31 37.76 -4.15
C ILE A 333 -2.66 38.10 -5.49
N GLU A 334 -1.44 38.64 -5.43
CA GLU A 334 -0.73 39.18 -6.58
C GLU A 334 -1.66 40.11 -7.38
N ASP A 335 -1.90 39.81 -8.66
CA ASP A 335 -2.78 40.58 -9.54
C ASP A 335 -4.16 39.93 -9.71
N THR A 336 -4.51 38.94 -8.87
CA THR A 336 -5.81 38.25 -8.90
C THR A 336 -6.68 38.67 -7.73
N ARG A 337 -7.84 39.25 -8.03
CA ARG A 337 -8.96 39.36 -7.10
C ARG A 337 -10.16 38.62 -7.67
N SER A 338 -10.65 37.57 -7.02
CA SER A 338 -11.84 36.86 -7.50
C SER A 338 -12.71 36.26 -6.42
N GLN A 339 -13.99 36.12 -6.75
CA GLN A 339 -14.98 35.40 -5.97
C GLN A 339 -15.59 34.28 -6.83
N GLU A 340 -15.27 33.05 -6.46
CA GLU A 340 -15.67 31.82 -7.14
C GLU A 340 -16.81 31.12 -6.41
N TYR A 341 -17.80 30.65 -7.17
CA TYR A 341 -18.85 29.75 -6.74
C TYR A 341 -18.86 28.54 -7.66
N ASN A 342 -18.63 27.35 -7.12
CA ASN A 342 -18.65 26.12 -7.89
C ASN A 342 -19.65 25.11 -7.31
N THR A 343 -20.30 24.36 -8.20
CA THR A 343 -21.16 23.23 -7.83
C THR A 343 -20.89 22.10 -8.80
N ALA A 344 -20.62 20.89 -8.30
CA ALA A 344 -20.36 19.74 -9.15
C ALA A 344 -21.24 18.55 -8.74
N LEU A 345 -21.98 18.02 -9.71
CA LEU A 345 -22.60 16.71 -9.58
C LEU A 345 -21.68 15.67 -10.20
N GLU A 346 -21.26 14.70 -9.41
CA GLU A 346 -20.29 13.68 -9.81
C GLU A 346 -20.88 12.30 -9.65
N ARG A 347 -20.54 11.41 -10.58
CA ARG A 347 -20.82 9.99 -10.53
C ARG A 347 -19.50 9.23 -10.51
N HIS A 348 -19.30 8.45 -9.46
CA HIS A 348 -18.08 7.67 -9.20
C HIS A 348 -18.34 6.18 -9.42
N TRP A 349 -17.39 5.51 -10.08
CA TRP A 349 -17.31 4.06 -10.21
C TRP A 349 -15.92 3.57 -9.84
N LEU A 350 -15.83 2.61 -8.93
CA LEU A 350 -14.65 1.81 -8.67
C LEU A 350 -14.53 0.75 -9.79
N LEU A 351 -13.41 0.78 -10.49
CA LEU A 351 -13.01 -0.15 -11.54
C LEU A 351 -12.02 -1.19 -10.96
N ALA A 352 -11.52 -2.07 -11.82
CA ALA A 352 -10.43 -2.99 -11.45
C ALA A 352 -9.17 -2.22 -11.00
N ASP A 353 -8.33 -2.87 -10.19
CA ASP A 353 -7.07 -2.33 -9.67
C ASP A 353 -7.21 -0.99 -8.92
N ASP A 354 -8.33 -0.80 -8.21
CA ASP A 354 -8.63 0.37 -7.36
C ASP A 354 -8.69 1.72 -8.09
N TRP A 355 -8.95 1.70 -9.40
CA TRP A 355 -9.16 2.93 -10.17
C TRP A 355 -10.58 3.46 -10.01
N TYR A 356 -10.71 4.72 -9.64
CA TYR A 356 -11.95 5.46 -9.76
C TYR A 356 -12.07 6.10 -11.13
N ARG A 357 -13.20 5.87 -11.80
CA ARG A 357 -13.67 6.72 -12.89
C ARG A 357 -14.75 7.64 -12.37
N THR A 358 -14.61 8.93 -12.65
CA THR A 358 -15.58 9.96 -12.29
C THR A 358 -16.11 10.61 -13.56
N VAL A 359 -17.43 10.71 -13.69
CA VAL A 359 -18.08 11.58 -14.67
C VAL A 359 -18.74 12.71 -13.90
N SER A 360 -18.49 13.95 -14.30
CA SER A 360 -18.94 15.14 -13.59
C SER A 360 -19.68 16.11 -14.51
N LEU A 361 -20.56 16.89 -13.90
CA LEU A 361 -21.08 18.13 -14.47
C LEU A 361 -20.84 19.23 -13.44
N ARG A 362 -19.97 20.18 -13.78
CA ARG A 362 -19.58 21.29 -12.91
C ARG A 362 -20.14 22.59 -13.43
N TRP A 363 -20.85 23.31 -12.58
CA TRP A 363 -21.18 24.70 -12.76
C TRP A 363 -20.15 25.57 -12.03
N LEU A 364 -19.70 26.64 -12.66
CA LEU A 364 -18.75 27.61 -12.14
C LEU A 364 -19.27 29.00 -12.47
N TYR A 365 -19.43 29.83 -11.45
CA TYR A 365 -19.56 31.27 -11.58
C TYR A 365 -18.37 31.93 -10.90
N GLU A 366 -17.73 32.88 -11.57
CA GLU A 366 -16.61 33.63 -11.00
C GLU A 366 -16.68 35.09 -11.43
N ASP A 367 -16.62 36.00 -10.47
CA ASP A 367 -16.42 37.44 -10.66
C ASP A 367 -14.95 37.74 -10.35
N TYR A 368 -14.24 38.42 -11.26
CA TYR A 368 -12.78 38.52 -11.19
C TYR A 368 -12.19 39.81 -11.76
N GLU A 369 -11.03 40.15 -11.23
CA GLU A 369 -10.03 41.07 -11.75
C GLU A 369 -8.70 40.29 -11.83
N GLN A 370 -8.05 40.29 -12.99
CA GLN A 370 -6.76 39.66 -13.27
C GLN A 370 -5.88 40.62 -14.07
N GLY A 371 -5.01 41.37 -13.39
CA GLY A 371 -4.24 42.43 -14.03
C GLY A 371 -5.15 43.43 -14.75
N LEU A 372 -4.96 43.61 -16.06
CA LEU A 372 -5.80 44.47 -16.89
C LEU A 372 -7.18 43.89 -17.27
N ASP A 373 -7.41 42.61 -17.01
CA ASP A 373 -8.63 41.91 -17.38
C ASP A 373 -9.62 41.85 -16.21
N SER A 374 -10.91 42.08 -16.46
CA SER A 374 -11.94 41.99 -15.42
C SER A 374 -13.28 41.59 -16.03
N GLY A 375 -14.09 40.93 -15.23
CA GLY A 375 -15.43 40.53 -15.64
C GLY A 375 -15.96 39.37 -14.82
N SER A 376 -16.99 38.73 -15.37
CA SER A 376 -17.60 37.55 -14.78
C SER A 376 -17.70 36.42 -15.79
N ALA A 377 -17.55 35.19 -15.35
CA ALA A 377 -17.73 34.00 -16.17
C ALA A 377 -18.75 33.06 -15.53
N ASN A 378 -19.68 32.56 -16.34
CA ASN A 378 -20.65 31.53 -16.00
C ASN A 378 -20.48 30.33 -16.93
N LEU A 379 -20.03 29.19 -16.37
CA LEU A 379 -19.55 28.05 -17.13
C LEU A 379 -20.20 26.76 -16.63
N ILE A 380 -20.69 25.97 -17.58
CA ILE A 380 -21.15 24.60 -17.37
C ILE A 380 -20.15 23.66 -18.06
N MET A 381 -19.57 22.77 -17.28
CA MET A 381 -18.44 21.94 -17.67
C MET A 381 -18.73 20.46 -17.39
N PRO A 382 -19.17 19.68 -18.39
CA PRO A 382 -19.04 18.23 -18.32
C PRO A 382 -17.55 17.82 -18.24
N GLY A 383 -17.27 16.81 -17.44
CA GLY A 383 -15.92 16.28 -17.26
C GLY A 383 -15.86 14.77 -17.03
N VAL A 384 -14.68 14.22 -17.28
CA VAL A 384 -14.34 12.84 -16.95
C VAL A 384 -12.96 12.79 -16.33
N SER A 385 -12.79 12.02 -15.25
CA SER A 385 -11.48 11.80 -14.64
C SER A 385 -11.26 10.35 -14.24
N PHE A 386 -9.99 9.98 -14.18
CA PHE A 386 -9.51 8.70 -13.67
C PHE A 386 -8.53 8.97 -12.55
N SER A 387 -8.72 8.31 -11.41
CA SER A 387 -7.84 8.48 -10.26
C SER A 387 -7.58 7.17 -9.53
N ARG A 388 -6.39 7.03 -8.98
CA ARG A 388 -6.01 5.92 -8.10
C ARG A 388 -5.16 6.47 -6.97
N SER A 389 -5.42 6.03 -5.75
CA SER A 389 -4.63 6.37 -4.57
C SER A 389 -4.36 5.12 -3.74
N TRP A 390 -3.12 4.96 -3.31
CA TRP A 390 -2.70 3.89 -2.42
C TRP A 390 -1.63 4.42 -1.46
N ASP A 391 -1.66 3.99 -0.20
CA ASP A 391 -0.66 4.34 0.80
C ASP A 391 -0.46 3.21 1.81
N SER A 392 0.72 3.19 2.43
CA SER A 392 1.10 2.26 3.49
C SER A 392 2.05 2.92 4.49
N GLY A 393 2.03 2.49 5.75
CA GLY A 393 2.98 2.98 6.77
C GLY A 393 2.44 4.06 7.73
N GLY A 394 1.12 4.29 7.76
CA GLY A 394 0.47 5.13 8.78
C GLY A 394 0.46 6.63 8.43
N SER A 395 0.61 7.49 9.44
CA SER A 395 0.42 8.95 9.29
C SER A 395 1.49 9.65 8.44
N MET A 396 2.70 9.10 8.38
CA MET A 396 3.75 9.46 7.43
C MET A 396 4.08 8.21 6.61
N PRO A 397 3.42 7.99 5.46
CA PRO A 397 3.49 6.72 4.75
C PRO A 397 4.90 6.44 4.22
N SER A 398 5.36 5.19 4.32
CA SER A 398 6.64 4.74 3.76
C SER A 398 6.58 4.57 2.25
N GLU A 399 5.41 4.16 1.75
CA GLU A 399 5.13 4.08 0.33
C GLU A 399 3.73 4.64 0.08
N ALA A 400 3.59 5.45 -0.97
CA ALA A 400 2.30 5.94 -1.41
C ALA A 400 2.35 6.28 -2.90
N SER A 401 1.21 6.18 -3.56
CA SER A 401 1.05 6.63 -4.93
C SER A 401 -0.30 7.29 -5.13
N ARG A 402 -0.32 8.37 -5.90
CA ARG A 402 -1.53 9.08 -6.31
C ARG A 402 -1.44 9.41 -7.78
N TYR A 403 -2.49 9.07 -8.50
CA TYR A 403 -2.65 9.33 -9.92
C TYR A 403 -3.98 10.01 -10.13
N LEU A 404 -4.02 11.06 -10.92
CA LEU A 404 -5.22 11.74 -11.36
C LEU A 404 -4.99 12.21 -12.78
N ILE A 405 -5.90 11.89 -13.69
CA ILE A 405 -6.00 12.54 -14.99
C ILE A 405 -7.45 12.90 -15.23
N GLY A 406 -7.72 14.11 -15.69
CA GLY A 406 -9.06 14.61 -15.91
C GLY A 406 -9.15 15.54 -17.10
N THR A 407 -10.32 15.53 -17.73
CA THR A 407 -10.68 16.41 -18.83
C THR A 407 -12.00 17.09 -18.51
N GLU A 408 -12.06 18.40 -18.72
CA GLU A 408 -13.28 19.22 -18.66
C GLU A 408 -13.49 19.90 -20.01
N ILE A 409 -14.74 20.03 -20.44
CA ILE A 409 -15.12 20.71 -21.68
C ILE A 409 -16.17 21.75 -21.34
N SER A 410 -16.09 22.93 -21.94
CA SER A 410 -17.13 23.95 -21.88
C SER A 410 -17.50 24.38 -23.30
N ASP A 411 -18.77 24.70 -23.55
CA ASP A 411 -19.24 25.18 -24.83
C ASP A 411 -20.50 26.07 -24.71
N PRO A 412 -20.60 27.18 -25.45
CA PRO A 412 -21.79 28.01 -25.49
C PRO A 412 -23.08 27.29 -25.90
N ALA A 413 -22.99 26.17 -26.63
CA ALA A 413 -24.16 25.38 -27.02
C ALA A 413 -25.01 24.88 -25.84
N TRP A 414 -24.45 24.81 -24.62
CA TRP A 414 -25.17 24.44 -23.41
C TRP A 414 -25.19 25.56 -22.34
N GLY A 415 -24.98 26.82 -22.76
CA GLY A 415 -25.16 28.00 -21.91
C GLY A 415 -23.93 28.45 -21.14
N SER A 416 -22.73 27.97 -21.51
CA SER A 416 -21.47 28.54 -21.00
C SER A 416 -21.09 29.83 -21.72
N ASP A 417 -20.45 30.76 -21.02
CA ASP A 417 -19.93 31.99 -21.63
C ASP A 417 -18.71 31.75 -22.54
N SER A 418 -18.17 30.53 -22.56
CA SER A 418 -16.87 30.25 -23.17
C SER A 418 -16.69 28.80 -23.61
N SER A 419 -16.00 28.62 -24.75
CA SER A 419 -15.66 27.30 -25.31
C SER A 419 -14.20 26.95 -25.05
N PHE A 420 -13.94 25.79 -24.44
CA PHE A 420 -12.57 25.28 -24.23
C PHE A 420 -12.57 23.78 -23.90
N VAL A 421 -11.39 23.17 -24.06
CA VAL A 421 -11.08 21.86 -23.48
C VAL A 421 -9.91 22.03 -22.52
N ARG A 422 -10.06 21.55 -21.28
CA ARG A 422 -9.03 21.59 -20.24
C ARG A 422 -8.66 20.17 -19.83
N ILE A 423 -7.37 19.86 -19.89
CA ILE A 423 -6.81 18.59 -19.43
C ILE A 423 -5.89 18.87 -18.25
N ARG A 424 -5.97 18.05 -17.20
CA ARG A 424 -5.06 18.10 -16.05
C ARG A 424 -4.61 16.71 -15.65
N SER A 425 -3.34 16.58 -15.30
CA SER A 425 -2.75 15.36 -14.76
C SER A 425 -1.95 15.69 -13.50
N ARG A 426 -2.14 14.92 -12.44
CA ARG A 426 -1.33 14.98 -11.23
C ARG A 426 -0.87 13.58 -10.88
N VAL A 427 0.43 13.44 -10.64
CA VAL A 427 1.02 12.18 -10.22
C VAL A 427 1.96 12.41 -9.06
N GLY A 428 1.88 11.54 -8.06
CA GLY A 428 2.67 11.61 -6.85
C GLY A 428 3.11 10.22 -6.41
N TRP A 429 4.37 10.09 -6.00
CA TRP A 429 4.93 8.87 -5.45
C TRP A 429 5.75 9.17 -4.23
N ILE A 430 5.63 8.27 -3.26
CA ILE A 430 6.49 8.15 -2.11
C ILE A 430 7.02 6.72 -2.12
N GLY A 431 8.31 6.56 -1.90
CA GLY A 431 8.89 5.25 -1.66
C GLY A 431 10.07 5.32 -0.71
N SER A 432 10.46 4.15 -0.23
CA SER A 432 11.62 3.94 0.64
C SER A 432 12.47 2.80 0.09
N PHE A 433 13.79 2.94 0.15
CA PHE A 433 14.72 1.84 -0.21
C PHE A 433 15.42 1.23 1.03
N SER A 434 15.32 1.90 2.18
CA SER A 434 15.59 1.32 3.50
C SER A 434 14.72 2.03 4.54
N GLU A 435 14.76 1.59 5.80
CA GLU A 435 14.03 2.26 6.89
C GLU A 435 14.45 3.71 7.14
N ASP A 436 15.66 4.09 6.74
CA ASP A 436 16.23 5.43 6.98
C ASP A 436 16.18 6.33 5.75
N HIS A 437 15.72 5.82 4.60
CA HIS A 437 15.79 6.53 3.33
C HIS A 437 14.43 6.55 2.63
N ARG A 438 13.95 7.76 2.33
CA ARG A 438 12.67 7.99 1.69
C ARG A 438 12.82 9.02 0.57
N TYR A 439 11.99 8.89 -0.45
CA TYR A 439 11.93 9.83 -1.55
C TYR A 439 10.48 10.16 -1.89
N LEU A 440 10.27 11.37 -2.40
CA LEU A 440 8.98 11.84 -2.88
C LEU A 440 9.19 12.46 -4.27
N VAL A 441 8.29 12.09 -5.19
CA VAL A 441 8.28 12.59 -6.57
C VAL A 441 6.88 13.10 -6.85
N ARG A 442 6.75 14.34 -7.36
CA ARG A 442 5.48 14.90 -7.82
C ARG A 442 5.61 15.43 -9.23
N PHE A 443 4.53 15.31 -9.98
CA PHE A 443 4.35 15.87 -11.32
C PHE A 443 2.93 16.45 -11.43
N ASP A 444 2.81 17.72 -11.82
CA ASP A 444 1.53 18.36 -12.17
C ASP A 444 1.66 18.92 -13.59
N ALA A 445 0.70 18.61 -14.45
CA ALA A 445 0.65 19.09 -15.81
C ALA A 445 -0.76 19.48 -16.21
N GLY A 446 -0.88 20.51 -17.04
CA GLY A 446 -2.15 21.05 -17.47
C GLY A 446 -2.07 21.65 -18.87
N ALA A 447 -3.18 21.57 -19.60
CA ALA A 447 -3.32 22.20 -20.91
C ALA A 447 -4.75 22.70 -21.11
N ILE A 448 -4.88 23.92 -21.64
CA ILE A 448 -6.15 24.54 -22.05
C ILE A 448 -6.10 24.79 -23.56
N PHE A 449 -6.98 24.11 -24.28
CA PHE A 449 -7.18 24.27 -25.72
C PHE A 449 -8.28 25.30 -25.96
N ARG A 450 -7.85 26.54 -26.22
CA ARG A 450 -8.66 27.69 -26.64
C ARG A 450 -7.75 28.75 -27.28
N GLU A 451 -8.28 29.64 -28.11
CA GLU A 451 -7.51 30.73 -28.73
C GLU A 451 -7.13 31.85 -27.73
N ALA A 452 -8.09 32.44 -27.00
CA ALA A 452 -7.85 33.54 -26.05
C ALA A 452 -8.01 33.08 -24.58
N ILE A 453 -6.95 33.22 -23.77
CA ILE A 453 -6.99 32.88 -22.33
C ILE A 453 -7.67 33.95 -21.48
N THR A 454 -7.73 35.19 -21.96
CA THR A 454 -8.40 36.31 -21.27
C THR A 454 -9.90 36.11 -21.14
N GLU A 455 -10.52 35.33 -22.04
CA GLU A 455 -11.93 34.95 -21.93
C GLU A 455 -12.19 33.86 -20.88
N LEU A 456 -11.18 33.41 -20.13
CA LEU A 456 -11.34 32.45 -19.05
C LEU A 456 -11.10 33.13 -17.71
N PRO A 457 -11.91 32.85 -16.68
CA PRO A 457 -11.64 33.39 -15.36
C PRO A 457 -10.35 32.79 -14.77
N PRO A 458 -9.68 33.48 -13.83
CA PRO A 458 -8.36 33.11 -13.35
C PRO A 458 -8.32 31.76 -12.62
N SER A 459 -9.42 31.28 -12.01
CA SER A 459 -9.47 29.93 -11.42
C SER A 459 -9.24 28.78 -12.42
N LEU A 460 -9.49 29.03 -13.71
CA LEU A 460 -9.28 28.05 -14.77
C LEU A 460 -7.89 28.12 -15.39
N ARG A 461 -7.24 29.28 -15.33
CA ARG A 461 -5.87 29.52 -15.82
C ARG A 461 -4.86 28.79 -14.94
N PHE A 462 -3.66 28.59 -15.45
CA PHE A 462 -2.57 27.98 -14.69
C PHE A 462 -1.56 29.01 -14.20
N PHE A 463 -1.09 28.81 -12.97
CA PHE A 463 -0.01 29.54 -12.33
C PHE A 463 0.90 28.52 -11.64
N ALA A 464 2.20 28.83 -11.56
CA ALA A 464 3.18 28.02 -10.83
C ALA A 464 3.83 28.83 -9.70
N GLY A 465 4.53 28.15 -8.79
CA GLY A 465 5.14 28.75 -7.59
C GLY A 465 4.45 28.37 -6.27
N GLY A 466 5.20 28.34 -5.18
CA GLY A 466 4.75 27.94 -3.84
C GLY A 466 4.94 26.45 -3.48
N ASP A 467 4.53 26.07 -2.26
CA ASP A 467 4.84 24.80 -1.57
C ASP A 467 4.51 23.52 -2.38
N ASN A 468 3.46 23.58 -3.20
CA ASN A 468 2.95 22.44 -3.97
C ASN A 468 3.18 22.55 -5.48
N SER A 469 4.05 23.48 -5.88
CA SER A 469 4.43 23.71 -7.28
C SER A 469 5.95 23.77 -7.40
N ILE A 470 6.54 24.96 -7.27
CA ILE A 470 7.99 25.20 -7.35
C ILE A 470 8.39 25.99 -6.10
N ARG A 471 8.96 25.32 -5.09
CA ARG A 471 9.42 25.98 -3.86
C ARG A 471 10.57 26.95 -4.15
N GLY A 472 10.66 28.03 -3.38
CA GLY A 472 11.61 29.13 -3.63
C GLY A 472 11.02 30.26 -4.48
N TYR A 473 9.78 30.11 -4.96
CA TYR A 473 8.98 31.17 -5.57
C TYR A 473 7.70 31.35 -4.76
N SER A 474 7.17 32.57 -4.74
CA SER A 474 5.89 32.88 -4.09
C SER A 474 4.75 32.08 -4.72
N TYR A 475 3.71 31.85 -3.95
CA TYR A 475 2.50 31.14 -4.38
C TYR A 475 1.90 31.76 -5.64
N GLU A 476 1.79 30.96 -6.70
CA GLU A 476 1.20 31.36 -7.98
C GLU A 476 1.86 32.58 -8.68
N SER A 477 3.12 32.88 -8.36
CA SER A 477 3.83 34.04 -8.92
C SER A 477 4.47 33.81 -10.31
N ILE A 478 4.37 32.61 -10.87
CA ILE A 478 4.95 32.26 -12.18
C ILE A 478 3.84 32.09 -13.21
N SER A 479 3.77 33.03 -14.15
CA SER A 479 2.98 32.94 -15.38
C SER A 479 3.49 33.95 -16.42
N PRO A 480 3.00 33.91 -17.67
CA PRO A 480 3.10 35.06 -18.56
C PRO A 480 2.51 36.31 -17.92
N VAL A 481 2.99 37.48 -18.34
CA VAL A 481 2.51 38.78 -17.88
C VAL A 481 1.83 39.56 -19.00
N ASP A 482 0.96 40.50 -18.64
CA ASP A 482 0.34 41.45 -19.57
C ASP A 482 1.27 42.64 -19.89
N ALA A 483 0.75 43.63 -20.62
CA ALA A 483 1.52 44.80 -21.05
C ALA A 483 2.01 45.69 -19.89
N ASP A 484 1.35 45.63 -18.73
CA ASP A 484 1.69 46.40 -17.54
C ASP A 484 2.58 45.59 -16.57
N GLY A 485 2.90 44.34 -16.92
CA GLY A 485 3.72 43.45 -16.11
C GLY A 485 2.92 42.65 -15.08
N ASN A 486 1.58 42.73 -15.10
CA ASN A 486 0.73 41.95 -14.19
C ASN A 486 0.62 40.51 -14.67
N LEU A 487 0.45 39.56 -13.75
CA LEU A 487 0.27 38.15 -14.07
C LEU A 487 -0.99 37.94 -14.91
N LEU A 488 -0.83 37.33 -16.09
CA LEU A 488 -1.94 37.01 -17.00
C LEU A 488 -2.53 35.62 -16.73
N GLY A 489 -1.72 34.70 -16.20
CA GLY A 489 -2.02 33.26 -16.17
C GLY A 489 -1.66 32.55 -17.48
N ALA A 490 -1.59 31.22 -17.41
CA ALA A 490 -1.08 30.37 -18.47
C ALA A 490 -2.07 29.32 -18.99
N ARG A 491 -1.93 28.96 -20.27
CA ARG A 491 -2.65 27.88 -20.95
C ARG A 491 -2.07 26.52 -20.65
N TYR A 492 -0.77 26.45 -20.39
CA TYR A 492 -0.04 25.22 -20.14
C TYR A 492 0.71 25.29 -18.83
N LEU A 493 0.78 24.15 -18.14
CA LEU A 493 1.50 23.97 -16.89
C LEU A 493 2.27 22.66 -16.96
N ALA A 494 3.51 22.67 -16.47
CA ALA A 494 4.26 21.47 -16.18
C ALA A 494 5.23 21.75 -15.03
N THR A 495 5.08 21.02 -13.93
CA THR A 495 5.95 21.12 -12.75
C THR A 495 6.33 19.73 -12.26
N ALA A 496 7.58 19.58 -11.85
CA ALA A 496 8.12 18.37 -11.25
C ALA A 496 8.84 18.72 -9.94
N ALA A 497 8.67 17.89 -8.92
CA ALA A 497 9.35 18.02 -7.64
C ALA A 497 10.00 16.69 -7.26
N LEU A 498 11.26 16.73 -6.87
CA LEU A 498 12.03 15.61 -6.36
C LEU A 498 12.49 15.95 -4.95
N GLU A 499 12.14 15.13 -3.98
CA GLU A 499 12.56 15.30 -2.60
C GLU A 499 13.16 13.99 -2.08
N TYR A 500 14.29 14.11 -1.41
CA TYR A 500 14.96 13.02 -0.70
C TYR A 500 14.95 13.32 0.79
N GLN A 501 14.65 12.31 1.60
CA GLN A 501 14.54 12.39 3.05
C GLN A 501 15.42 11.32 3.70
N TYR A 502 16.20 11.71 4.70
CA TYR A 502 17.07 10.83 5.48
C TYR A 502 16.71 10.90 6.97
N ARG A 503 16.44 9.74 7.58
CA ARG A 503 16.14 9.63 9.02
C ARG A 503 17.42 9.85 9.82
N VAL A 504 17.49 10.97 10.52
CA VAL A 504 18.66 11.35 11.32
C VAL A 504 18.60 10.69 12.70
N SER A 505 17.43 10.73 13.34
CA SER A 505 17.22 10.11 14.65
C SER A 505 15.72 10.01 14.97
N GLY A 506 15.28 8.84 15.43
CA GLY A 506 13.88 8.61 15.81
C GLY A 506 12.91 9.05 14.71
N ASN A 507 12.06 10.02 15.02
CA ASN A 507 11.04 10.53 14.11
C ASN A 507 11.50 11.77 13.30
N TRP A 508 12.78 12.13 13.34
CA TRP A 508 13.33 13.31 12.67
C TRP A 508 14.05 12.94 11.39
N TRP A 509 13.69 13.64 10.31
CA TRP A 509 14.28 13.47 9.00
C TRP A 509 14.84 14.80 8.48
N ALA A 510 16.01 14.74 7.86
CA ALA A 510 16.52 15.81 7.03
C ALA A 510 15.99 15.61 5.60
N ALA A 511 15.62 16.69 4.93
CA ALA A 511 15.12 16.68 3.56
C ALA A 511 15.98 17.57 2.67
N ALA A 512 16.15 17.17 1.41
CA ALA A 512 16.70 17.98 0.35
C ALA A 512 15.81 17.84 -0.88
N PHE A 513 15.54 18.92 -1.59
CA PHE A 513 14.62 18.90 -2.73
C PHE A 513 15.09 19.77 -3.89
N PHE A 514 14.59 19.40 -5.06
CA PHE A 514 14.73 20.11 -6.32
C PHE A 514 13.36 20.13 -7.01
N ASP A 515 12.86 21.32 -7.27
CA ASP A 515 11.61 21.57 -7.98
C ASP A 515 11.93 22.29 -9.30
N ALA A 516 11.22 21.97 -10.37
CA ALA A 516 11.37 22.65 -11.65
C ALA A 516 10.06 22.65 -12.44
N GLY A 517 9.81 23.72 -13.19
CA GLY A 517 8.62 23.77 -14.02
C GLY A 517 8.40 25.10 -14.72
N SER A 518 7.23 25.23 -15.31
CA SER A 518 6.80 26.42 -16.03
C SER A 518 5.28 26.50 -16.11
N ALA A 519 4.79 27.72 -16.24
CA ALA A 519 3.43 28.04 -16.70
C ALA A 519 3.59 28.98 -17.91
N TRP A 520 3.06 28.60 -19.08
CA TRP A 520 3.28 29.35 -20.33
C TRP A 520 2.08 29.38 -21.29
N ASN A 521 2.14 30.30 -22.25
CA ASN A 521 1.18 30.40 -23.37
C ASN A 521 1.84 30.02 -24.70
N ASP A 522 3.01 30.59 -25.02
CA ASP A 522 3.71 30.33 -26.29
C ASP A 522 5.00 29.52 -26.08
N LYS A 523 5.99 30.10 -25.40
CA LYS A 523 7.28 29.45 -25.12
C LYS A 523 7.44 29.26 -23.61
N ALA A 524 7.80 28.03 -23.22
CA ALA A 524 8.07 27.71 -21.83
C ALA A 524 9.42 28.28 -21.36
N GLU A 525 9.40 29.00 -20.25
CA GLU A 525 10.58 29.38 -19.48
C GLU A 525 10.66 28.53 -18.22
N ILE A 526 11.80 27.88 -17.99
CA ILE A 526 11.95 26.91 -16.90
C ILE A 526 12.44 27.63 -15.65
N TYR A 527 11.65 27.54 -14.59
CA TYR A 527 11.95 28.03 -13.26
C TYR A 527 12.36 26.87 -12.37
N ARG A 528 13.41 27.04 -11.58
CA ARG A 528 13.99 26.00 -10.72
C ARG A 528 14.11 26.48 -9.29
N GLY A 529 13.76 25.59 -8.37
CA GLY A 529 13.83 25.78 -6.94
C GLY A 529 14.64 24.69 -6.27
N VAL A 530 15.48 25.03 -5.31
CA VAL A 530 16.22 24.05 -4.49
C VAL A 530 16.04 24.37 -3.03
N GLY A 531 16.15 23.37 -2.17
CA GLY A 531 16.11 23.65 -0.75
C GLY A 531 16.42 22.48 0.15
N LEU A 532 16.44 22.81 1.44
CA LEU A 532 16.65 21.89 2.53
C LEU A 532 15.49 22.01 3.51
N GLY A 533 15.21 20.92 4.21
CA GLY A 533 14.11 20.90 5.16
C GLY A 533 14.30 19.92 6.30
N VAL A 534 13.41 20.04 7.26
CA VAL A 534 13.26 19.11 8.37
C VAL A 534 11.86 18.51 8.30
N ARG A 535 11.75 17.21 8.53
CA ARG A 535 10.47 16.51 8.72
C ARG A 535 10.43 15.93 10.12
N TRP A 536 9.33 16.12 10.81
CA TRP A 536 9.04 15.41 12.04
C TRP A 536 7.80 14.53 11.84
N ALA A 537 8.00 13.21 11.93
CA ALA A 537 6.93 12.22 11.91
C ALA A 537 6.16 12.29 13.25
N SER A 538 5.24 13.24 13.35
CA SER A 538 4.42 13.42 14.54
C SER A 538 3.27 12.41 14.58
N PRO A 539 2.65 12.15 15.75
CA PRO A 539 1.49 11.27 15.85
C PRO A 539 0.30 11.66 14.97
N VAL A 540 0.22 12.94 14.56
CA VAL A 540 -0.88 13.50 13.76
C VAL A 540 -0.52 13.73 12.29
N GLY A 541 0.64 13.25 11.83
CA GLY A 541 1.14 13.41 10.46
C GLY A 541 2.49 14.13 10.39
N PRO A 542 3.13 14.21 9.20
CA PRO A 542 4.43 14.85 9.06
C PRO A 542 4.30 16.38 9.21
N ILE A 543 5.18 16.95 10.03
CA ILE A 543 5.43 18.40 10.09
C ILE A 543 6.65 18.70 9.23
N ARG A 544 6.53 19.69 8.33
CA ARG A 544 7.57 20.07 7.37
C ARG A 544 7.97 21.52 7.57
N ILE A 545 9.26 21.75 7.69
CA ILE A 545 9.89 23.08 7.68
C ILE A 545 10.87 23.08 6.52
N ASP A 546 10.67 23.95 5.54
CA ASP A 546 11.52 24.07 4.35
C ASP A 546 12.10 25.47 4.22
N VAL A 547 13.37 25.51 3.82
CA VAL A 547 14.06 26.69 3.33
C VAL A 547 14.36 26.47 1.87
N ALA A 548 13.81 27.31 0.99
CA ALA A 548 13.88 27.15 -0.44
C ALA A 548 14.48 28.39 -1.12
N TRP A 549 15.21 28.17 -2.21
CA TRP A 549 15.85 29.18 -3.04
C TRP A 549 15.40 29.04 -4.50
N GLY A 550 14.80 30.10 -5.05
CA GLY A 550 14.57 30.25 -6.48
C GLY A 550 15.87 30.58 -7.22
N LEU A 551 16.21 29.80 -8.24
CA LEU A 551 17.48 29.92 -8.99
C LEU A 551 17.39 30.86 -10.20
N ASP A 552 16.17 31.22 -10.61
CA ASP A 552 15.89 31.97 -11.83
C ASP A 552 15.22 33.33 -11.51
N VAL A 553 15.44 33.85 -10.29
CA VAL A 553 14.97 35.15 -9.80
C VAL A 553 16.09 35.94 -9.12
N PRO A 554 15.96 37.28 -8.99
CA PRO A 554 16.86 38.10 -8.19
C PRO A 554 17.04 37.58 -6.75
N SER A 555 18.26 37.72 -6.20
CA SER A 555 18.66 37.11 -4.93
C SER A 555 17.86 37.59 -3.71
N ASP A 556 17.32 38.79 -3.77
CA ASP A 556 16.48 39.41 -2.75
C ASP A 556 15.06 38.81 -2.69
N GLN A 557 14.62 38.14 -3.76
CA GLN A 557 13.31 37.47 -3.84
C GLN A 557 13.43 35.93 -3.80
N ALA A 558 14.66 35.42 -3.80
CA ALA A 558 14.92 33.99 -3.98
C ALA A 558 14.59 33.13 -2.75
N LEU A 559 14.64 33.67 -1.53
CA LEU A 559 14.50 32.88 -0.30
C LEU A 559 13.04 32.81 0.17
N GLN A 560 12.50 31.60 0.31
CA GLN A 560 11.16 31.33 0.86
C GLN A 560 11.22 30.37 2.04
N LEU A 561 10.35 30.60 3.03
CA LEU A 561 10.19 29.73 4.19
C LEU A 561 8.79 29.11 4.20
N HIS A 562 8.75 27.79 4.28
CA HIS A 562 7.50 27.05 4.25
C HIS A 562 7.33 26.21 5.52
N PHE A 563 6.16 26.30 6.14
CA PHE A 563 5.74 25.44 7.24
C PHE A 563 4.40 24.79 6.91
N SER A 564 4.37 23.46 6.95
CA SER A 564 3.14 22.71 6.72
C SER A 564 3.00 21.50 7.64
N LEU A 565 1.75 21.22 8.01
CA LEU A 565 1.33 20.02 8.70
C LEU A 565 0.30 19.30 7.83
N GLY A 566 0.45 17.99 7.68
CA GLY A 566 -0.51 17.15 6.98
C GLY A 566 0.14 16.32 5.86
N PRO A 567 -0.69 15.67 5.01
CA PRO A 567 -0.20 14.72 4.02
C PRO A 567 0.71 15.38 2.97
N GLU A 568 1.66 14.59 2.46
CA GLU A 568 2.67 15.06 1.51
C GLU A 568 2.26 14.94 0.03
N LEU A 569 1.37 13.99 -0.27
CA LEU A 569 0.71 13.81 -1.57
C LEU A 569 -0.76 14.20 -1.49
#